data_AF-A0A382I5R1-F1
#
_entry.id   AF-A0A382I5R1-F1
#
_cell.length_a   1.000
_cell.length_b   1.000
_cell.length_c   1.000
_cell.angle_alpha   90.00
_cell.angle_beta   90.00
_cell.angle_gamma   90.00
#
_symmetry.space_group_name_H-M   'P 1'
#
loop_
_entity.id
_entity.type
_entity.pdbx_description
1 polymer ?
#
loop_
_entity_poly.entity_id
_entity_poly.type
_entity_poly.pdbx_seq_one_letter_code
_entity_poly.pdbx_strand_id
1 'polypeptide(L)'
;MREQSSSFDVARIVRELSELIGAHARKAYQPHYEQVVLRLKPKGEPSTDLVIVRGRRVYASNRDRPMPSNPSQFAMVLRKHLNNSRFIAVRQYGFDRVIELTFEHGGGRLKLVIELFRDGNVLLLDEEGVIIQP
;
A
#
# COMPACT_ATOMS: atom_id res chain seq x y z
N MET A 1 12.54 -6.16 18.00
CA MET A 1 12.11 -6.00 16.58
C MET A 1 12.62 -4.64 16.12
N ARG A 2 13.38 -4.52 15.02
CA ARG A 2 13.89 -3.22 14.55
C ARG A 2 12.74 -2.23 14.34
N GLU A 3 12.89 -0.99 14.79
CA GLU A 3 11.83 0.01 14.75
C GLU A 3 11.50 0.52 13.34
N GLN A 4 12.49 0.52 12.44
CA GLN A 4 12.35 0.97 11.04
C GLN A 4 13.05 0.00 10.09
N SER A 5 12.43 -0.25 8.94
CA SER A 5 13.02 -1.00 7.83
C SER A 5 14.19 -0.21 7.24
N SER A 6 15.35 -0.85 7.07
CA SER A 6 16.47 -0.30 6.29
C SER A 6 16.19 -0.35 4.78
N SER A 7 16.96 0.35 3.95
CA SER A 7 16.85 0.24 2.48
C SER A 7 17.03 -1.19 1.98
N PHE A 8 17.86 -1.99 2.66
CA PHE A 8 18.04 -3.40 2.34
C PHE A 8 16.80 -4.23 2.68
N ASP A 9 16.18 -3.97 3.84
CA ASP A 9 14.92 -4.60 4.23
C ASP A 9 13.81 -4.23 3.22
N VAL A 10 13.77 -2.97 2.78
CA VAL A 10 12.83 -2.50 1.74
C VAL A 10 13.01 -3.25 0.43
N ALA A 11 14.24 -3.49 -0.02
CA ALA A 11 14.49 -4.28 -1.23
C ALA A 11 13.92 -5.71 -1.14
N ARG A 12 13.98 -6.32 0.05
CA ARG A 12 13.37 -7.64 0.31
C ARG A 12 11.85 -7.57 0.36
N ILE A 13 11.29 -6.58 1.03
CA ILE A 13 9.85 -6.34 1.07
C ILE A 13 9.31 -6.14 -0.36
N VAL A 14 9.96 -5.33 -1.19
CA VAL A 14 9.55 -5.12 -2.60
C VAL A 14 9.53 -6.43 -3.38
N ARG A 15 10.54 -7.30 -3.19
CA ARG A 15 10.55 -8.62 -3.81
C ARG A 15 9.37 -9.48 -3.35
N GLU A 16 9.08 -9.54 -2.05
CA GLU A 16 7.93 -10.29 -1.53
C GLU A 16 6.59 -9.73 -2.05
N LEU A 17 6.45 -8.40 -2.08
CA LEU A 17 5.25 -7.75 -2.62
C LEU A 17 5.07 -7.99 -4.12
N SER A 18 6.14 -8.22 -4.88
CA SER A 18 6.06 -8.52 -6.31
C SER A 18 5.29 -9.81 -6.60
N GLU A 19 5.24 -10.76 -5.64
CA GLU A 19 4.45 -11.99 -5.74
C GLU A 19 2.94 -11.72 -5.74
N LEU A 20 2.51 -10.54 -5.26
CA LEU A 20 1.11 -10.12 -5.24
C LEU A 20 0.69 -9.39 -6.52
N ILE A 21 1.60 -9.14 -7.48
CA ILE A 21 1.27 -8.52 -8.76
C ILE A 21 0.18 -9.32 -9.47
N GLY A 22 -0.85 -8.64 -9.95
CA GLY A 22 -2.08 -9.22 -10.49
C GLY A 22 -3.23 -9.32 -9.48
N ALA A 23 -2.97 -9.12 -8.18
CA ALA A 23 -4.02 -9.02 -7.18
C ALA A 23 -4.87 -7.76 -7.38
N HIS A 24 -6.15 -7.84 -7.01
CA HIS A 24 -7.03 -6.68 -7.02
C HIS A 24 -7.11 -6.05 -5.64
N ALA A 25 -6.99 -4.73 -5.54
CA ALA A 25 -7.32 -3.99 -4.34
C ALA A 25 -8.84 -4.05 -4.10
N ARG A 26 -9.28 -4.51 -2.92
CA ARG A 26 -10.69 -4.72 -2.59
C ARG A 26 -11.22 -3.77 -1.54
N LYS A 27 -10.42 -3.51 -0.50
CA LYS A 27 -10.81 -2.63 0.59
C LYS A 27 -9.59 -1.86 1.08
N ALA A 28 -9.81 -0.63 1.52
CA ALA A 28 -8.82 0.17 2.22
C ALA A 28 -9.34 0.52 3.62
N TYR A 29 -8.45 0.54 4.60
CA TYR A 29 -8.74 0.87 5.99
C TYR A 29 -7.62 1.73 6.56
N GLN A 30 -7.94 2.50 7.59
CA GLN A 30 -6.96 3.21 8.41
C GLN A 30 -7.32 3.00 9.88
N PRO A 31 -6.96 1.84 10.48
CA PRO A 31 -7.28 1.54 11.88
C PRO A 31 -6.59 2.47 12.88
N HIS A 32 -5.50 3.12 12.47
CA HIS A 32 -4.76 4.10 13.26
C HIS A 32 -4.20 5.17 12.32
N TYR A 33 -3.97 6.40 12.80
CA TYR A 33 -3.51 7.51 11.94
C TYR A 33 -2.17 7.19 11.23
N GLU A 34 -1.32 6.37 11.85
CA GLU A 34 -0.05 5.91 11.26
C GLU A 34 -0.16 4.65 10.39
N GLN A 35 -1.32 3.98 10.37
CA GLN A 35 -1.47 2.67 9.75
C GLN A 35 -2.53 2.67 8.66
N VAL A 36 -2.13 2.30 7.45
CA VAL A 36 -3.02 2.06 6.32
C VAL A 36 -3.03 0.56 6.04
N VAL A 37 -4.20 0.01 5.75
CA VAL A 37 -4.33 -1.40 5.36
C VAL A 37 -5.05 -1.48 4.02
N LEU A 38 -4.38 -2.08 3.04
CA LEU A 38 -4.98 -2.42 1.75
C LEU A 38 -5.23 -3.93 1.69
N ARG A 39 -6.50 -4.30 1.55
CA ARG A 39 -6.88 -5.69 1.32
C ARG A 39 -6.71 -6.02 -0.16
N LEU A 40 -5.76 -6.90 -0.46
CA LEU A 40 -5.49 -7.39 -1.80
C LEU A 40 -6.16 -8.77 -1.97
N LYS A 41 -6.62 -9.05 -3.19
CA LYS A 41 -7.21 -10.34 -3.58
C LYS A 41 -6.47 -10.88 -4.80
N PRO A 42 -5.48 -11.77 -4.60
CA PRO A 42 -4.89 -12.54 -5.68
C PRO A 42 -5.94 -13.48 -6.30
N LYS A 43 -5.72 -13.89 -7.56
CA LYS A 43 -6.64 -14.78 -8.28
C LYS A 43 -6.47 -16.22 -7.75
N GLY A 44 -7.56 -16.84 -7.33
CA GLY A 44 -7.53 -18.23 -6.84
C GLY A 44 -7.04 -18.39 -5.40
N GLU A 45 -6.57 -17.33 -4.75
CA GLU A 45 -6.05 -17.37 -3.38
C GLU A 45 -6.93 -16.55 -2.42
N PRO A 46 -6.85 -16.81 -1.09
CA PRO A 46 -7.47 -15.96 -0.08
C PRO A 46 -7.00 -14.49 -0.17
N SER A 47 -7.80 -13.57 0.38
CA SER A 47 -7.35 -12.19 0.51
C SER A 47 -6.21 -12.08 1.51
N THR A 48 -5.27 -11.19 1.24
CA THR A 48 -4.18 -10.81 2.15
C THR A 48 -4.25 -9.32 2.43
N ASP A 49 -3.93 -8.93 3.67
CA ASP A 49 -3.87 -7.52 4.06
C ASP A 49 -2.44 -7.02 3.94
N LEU A 50 -2.23 -6.05 3.04
CA LEU A 50 -1.01 -5.25 2.99
C LEU A 50 -1.09 -4.18 4.08
N VAL A 51 -0.30 -4.35 5.13
CA VAL A 51 -0.25 -3.44 6.27
C VAL A 51 0.92 -2.48 6.09
N ILE A 52 0.60 -1.21 6.05
CA ILE A 52 1.54 -0.10 5.89
C ILE A 52 1.55 0.67 7.20
N VAL A 53 2.72 0.74 7.85
CA VAL A 53 2.95 1.60 9.01
C VAL A 53 3.93 2.67 8.55
N ARG A 54 3.41 3.89 8.33
CA ARG A 54 4.21 5.00 7.79
C ARG A 54 5.44 5.24 8.65
N GLY A 55 6.57 5.56 7.99
CA GLY A 55 7.85 5.82 8.67
C GLY A 55 8.55 4.59 9.24
N ARG A 56 7.90 3.40 9.24
CA ARG A 56 8.41 2.22 9.96
C ARG A 56 8.55 0.99 9.08
N ARG A 57 7.44 0.43 8.56
CA ARG A 57 7.46 -0.89 7.88
C ARG A 57 6.23 -1.14 7.01
N VAL A 58 6.39 -2.06 6.06
CA VAL A 58 5.32 -2.62 5.22
C VAL A 58 5.41 -4.14 5.23
N TYR A 59 4.28 -4.84 5.31
CA TYR A 59 4.24 -6.30 5.26
C TYR A 59 2.86 -6.83 4.86
N ALA A 60 2.81 -8.02 4.26
CA ALA A 60 1.57 -8.76 4.02
C ALA A 60 1.18 -9.59 5.26
N SER A 61 -0.12 -9.73 5.53
CA SER A 61 -0.63 -10.40 6.72
C SER A 61 -1.99 -11.05 6.44
N ASN A 62 -2.13 -12.32 6.83
CA ASN A 62 -3.41 -13.05 6.82
C ASN A 62 -4.07 -13.10 8.21
N ARG A 63 -3.49 -12.41 9.21
CA ARG A 63 -4.06 -12.36 10.56
C ARG A 63 -5.34 -11.54 10.54
N ASP A 64 -6.37 -12.07 11.20
CA ASP A 64 -7.59 -11.31 11.43
C ASP A 64 -7.32 -10.14 12.38
N ARG A 65 -7.93 -9.00 12.07
CA ARG A 65 -7.76 -7.74 12.80
C ARG A 65 -9.10 -7.00 12.81
N PRO A 66 -9.51 -6.44 13.97
CA PRO A 66 -10.68 -5.58 13.99
C PRO A 66 -10.41 -4.35 13.12
N MET A 67 -11.19 -4.19 12.05
CA MET A 67 -11.14 -3.01 11.19
C MET A 67 -12.19 -2.01 11.65
N PRO A 68 -11.90 -0.70 11.62
CA PRO A 68 -12.88 0.30 11.99
C PRO A 68 -14.11 0.20 11.07
N SER A 69 -15.29 0.30 11.68
CA SER A 69 -16.57 0.31 10.95
C SER A 69 -16.72 1.58 10.12
N ASN A 70 -16.36 2.73 10.68
CA ASN A 70 -16.36 4.01 9.99
C ASN A 70 -14.98 4.29 9.36
N PRO A 71 -14.90 4.42 8.02
CA PRO A 71 -13.64 4.72 7.36
C PRO A 71 -13.21 6.17 7.63
N SER A 72 -11.91 6.40 7.76
CA SER A 72 -11.33 7.75 7.75
C SER A 72 -11.47 8.39 6.36
N GLN A 73 -11.29 9.72 6.28
CA GLN A 73 -11.28 10.43 4.99
C GLN A 73 -10.23 9.86 4.03
N PHE A 74 -9.01 9.61 4.50
CA PHE A 74 -7.95 9.01 3.69
C PHE A 74 -8.33 7.60 3.20
N ALA A 75 -8.89 6.75 4.06
CA ALA A 75 -9.37 5.43 3.66
C ALA A 75 -10.50 5.51 2.63
N MET A 76 -11.38 6.52 2.72
CA MET A 76 -12.44 6.76 1.73
C MET A 76 -11.86 7.18 0.37
N VAL A 77 -10.85 8.04 0.35
CA VAL A 77 -10.15 8.41 -0.89
C VAL A 77 -9.51 7.18 -1.53
N LEU A 78 -8.77 6.38 -0.76
CA LEU A 78 -8.19 5.13 -1.27
C LEU A 78 -9.27 4.19 -1.81
N ARG A 79 -10.42 4.05 -1.14
CA ARG A 79 -11.55 3.24 -1.65
C ARG A 79 -12.10 3.80 -2.95
N LYS A 80 -12.28 5.12 -3.07
CA LYS A 80 -12.80 5.76 -4.29
C LYS A 80 -11.90 5.50 -5.50
N HIS A 81 -10.58 5.55 -5.31
CA HIS A 81 -9.61 5.48 -6.40
C HIS A 81 -9.07 4.06 -6.66
N LEU A 82 -8.75 3.28 -5.63
CA LEU A 82 -8.11 1.97 -5.79
C LEU A 82 -9.08 0.79 -5.80
N ASN A 83 -10.38 0.97 -5.50
CA ASN A 83 -11.30 -0.16 -5.44
C ASN A 83 -11.39 -0.90 -6.78
N ASN A 84 -11.19 -2.21 -6.72
CA ASN A 84 -11.10 -3.11 -7.87
C ASN A 84 -9.99 -2.76 -8.88
N SER A 85 -9.04 -1.90 -8.51
CA SER A 85 -7.84 -1.69 -9.33
C SER A 85 -6.90 -2.88 -9.22
N ARG A 86 -6.28 -3.26 -10.33
CA ARG A 86 -5.30 -4.34 -10.40
C ARG A 86 -3.94 -3.79 -10.00
N PHE A 87 -3.28 -4.44 -9.05
CA PHE A 87 -1.90 -4.16 -8.68
C PHE A 87 -0.97 -4.69 -9.78
N ILE A 88 -0.17 -3.82 -10.40
CA ILE A 88 0.60 -4.16 -11.61
C ILE A 88 2.10 -4.03 -11.45
N ALA A 89 2.58 -3.25 -10.49
CA ALA A 89 4.01 -3.11 -10.25
C ALA A 89 4.29 -2.67 -8.82
N VAL A 90 5.46 -3.07 -8.32
CA VAL A 90 6.06 -2.53 -7.10
C VAL A 90 7.53 -2.27 -7.36
N ARG A 91 8.02 -1.13 -6.86
CA ARG A 91 9.44 -0.80 -6.94
C ARG A 91 9.90 -0.05 -5.70
N GLN A 92 11.18 -0.21 -5.41
CA GLN A 92 11.91 0.69 -4.52
C GLN A 92 12.35 1.92 -5.33
N TYR A 93 12.23 3.11 -4.76
CA TYR A 93 12.75 4.31 -5.40
C TYR A 93 14.27 4.38 -5.21
N GLY A 94 15.03 4.04 -6.25
CA GLY A 94 16.48 3.87 -6.16
C GLY A 94 16.86 2.84 -5.10
N PHE A 95 17.68 3.23 -4.14
CA PHE A 95 18.00 2.42 -2.95
C PHE A 95 17.60 3.14 -1.65
N ASP A 96 16.51 3.90 -1.70
CA ASP A 96 15.96 4.62 -0.54
C ASP A 96 14.83 3.83 0.13
N ARG A 97 14.38 4.29 1.29
CA ARG A 97 13.28 3.72 2.08
C ARG A 97 11.92 4.20 1.58
N VAL A 98 11.73 4.15 0.26
CA VAL A 98 10.51 4.56 -0.43
C VAL A 98 10.03 3.42 -1.33
N ILE A 99 8.78 3.02 -1.17
CA ILE A 99 8.13 1.99 -1.97
C ILE A 99 7.05 2.67 -2.83
N GLU A 100 7.02 2.39 -4.12
CA GLU A 100 5.93 2.77 -5.01
C GLU A 100 5.18 1.52 -5.44
N LEU A 101 3.86 1.53 -5.23
CA LEU A 101 2.92 0.52 -5.72
C LEU A 101 2.12 1.13 -6.87
N THR A 102 2.06 0.46 -8.00
CA THR A 102 1.29 0.91 -9.16
C THR A 102 0.05 0.06 -9.33
N PHE A 103 -1.09 0.72 -9.48
CA PHE A 103 -2.39 0.11 -9.74
C PHE A 103 -2.94 0.59 -11.09
N GLU A 104 -3.68 -0.26 -11.77
CA GLU A 104 -4.42 0.10 -12.99
C GLU A 104 -5.90 -0.21 -12.85
N HIS A 105 -6.73 0.62 -13.47
CA HIS A 105 -8.14 0.34 -13.71
C HIS A 105 -8.56 0.96 -15.05
N GLY A 106 -9.82 0.79 -15.44
CA GLY A 106 -10.32 1.30 -16.73
C GLY A 106 -10.23 2.83 -16.92
N GLY A 107 -9.85 3.59 -15.89
CA GLY A 107 -9.68 5.05 -15.95
C GLY A 107 -8.22 5.51 -15.93
N GLY A 108 -7.24 4.61 -15.98
CA GLY A 108 -5.82 4.94 -16.00
C GLY A 108 -5.02 4.27 -14.88
N ARG A 109 -3.85 4.83 -14.60
CA ARG A 109 -2.93 4.33 -13.57
C ARG A 109 -2.92 5.22 -12.35
N LEU A 110 -2.74 4.60 -11.19
CA LEU A 110 -2.59 5.26 -9.90
C LEU A 110 -1.34 4.74 -9.22
N LYS A 111 -0.66 5.59 -8.46
CA LYS A 111 0.52 5.21 -7.68
C LYS A 111 0.25 5.44 -6.20
N LEU A 112 0.64 4.48 -5.37
CA LEU A 112 0.69 4.65 -3.92
C LEU A 112 2.16 4.66 -3.49
N VAL A 113 2.64 5.82 -3.06
CA VAL A 113 4.02 6.01 -2.59
C VAL A 113 4.02 5.92 -1.07
N ILE A 114 4.94 5.13 -0.54
CA ILE A 114 5.06 4.84 0.90
C ILE A 114 6.47 5.22 1.34
N GLU A 115 6.57 6.20 2.25
CA GLU A 115 7.82 6.65 2.83
C GLU A 115 8.04 6.00 4.20
N LEU A 116 9.18 5.32 4.36
CA LEU A 116 9.55 4.53 5.55
C LEU A 116 10.73 5.11 6.32
N PHE A 117 10.86 6.44 6.32
CA PHE A 117 11.86 7.18 7.06
C PHE A 117 11.22 8.34 7.84
N ARG A 118 11.86 8.76 8.95
CA ARG A 118 11.31 9.79 9.87
C ARG A 118 9.86 9.45 10.26
N ASP A 119 8.95 10.43 10.23
CA ASP A 119 7.52 10.20 10.47
C ASP A 119 6.84 9.46 9.30
N GLY A 120 7.44 9.53 8.11
CA GLY A 120 6.97 8.89 6.88
C GLY A 120 5.56 9.30 6.44
N ASN A 121 5.17 8.80 5.27
CA ASN A 121 3.95 9.22 4.60
C ASN A 121 3.39 8.13 3.68
N VAL A 122 2.11 8.26 3.31
CA VAL A 122 1.44 7.39 2.32
C VAL A 122 0.69 8.28 1.33
N LEU A 123 1.24 8.46 0.14
CA LEU A 123 0.73 9.39 -0.86
C LEU A 123 0.00 8.63 -1.97
N LEU A 124 -1.24 9.01 -2.27
CA LEU A 124 -1.93 8.60 -3.49
C LEU A 124 -1.67 9.62 -4.60
N LEU A 125 -1.14 9.16 -5.72
CA LEU A 125 -0.84 9.97 -6.90
C LEU A 125 -1.62 9.49 -8.12
N ASP A 126 -1.90 10.41 -9.04
CA ASP A 126 -2.38 10.08 -10.38
C ASP A 126 -1.26 9.58 -11.32
N GLU A 127 -1.59 9.42 -12.60
CA GLU A 127 -0.69 8.88 -13.60
C GLU A 127 0.50 9.83 -13.87
N GLU A 128 0.22 11.13 -13.88
CA GLU A 128 1.17 12.24 -14.05
C GLU A 128 2.05 12.45 -12.82
N GLY A 129 1.72 11.83 -11.68
CA GLY A 129 2.47 11.94 -10.43
C GLY A 129 2.05 13.14 -9.58
N VAL A 130 0.90 13.74 -9.86
CA VAL A 130 0.29 14.77 -9.03
C VAL A 130 -0.38 14.11 -7.82
N ILE A 131 -0.21 14.74 -6.66
CA ILE A 131 -0.79 14.24 -5.40
C ILE A 131 -2.31 14.41 -5.44
N ILE A 132 -3.02 13.28 -5.39
CA ILE A 132 -4.47 13.26 -5.14
C ILE A 132 -4.73 13.47 -3.65
N GLN A 133 -3.97 12.77 -2.80
CA GLN A 133 -4.12 12.82 -1.35
C GLN A 133 -2.83 12.39 -0.64
N PRO A 134 -2.29 13.20 0.28
CA PRO A 134 -1.25 12.79 1.21
C PRO A 134 -1.79 12.10 2.47
#